data_AF-A0A3D0DZ53-F1
#
_entry.id   AF-A0A3D0DZ53-F1
#
_cell.length_a   1.000
_cell.length_b   1.000
_cell.length_c   1.000
_cell.angle_alpha   90.00
_cell.angle_beta   90.00
_cell.angle_gamma   90.00
#
_symmetry.space_group_name_H-M   'P 1'
#
loop_
_entity.id
_entity.type
_entity.pdbx_description
1 polymer ?
#
loop_
_entity_poly.entity_id
_entity_poly.type
_entity_poly.pdbx_seq_one_letter_code
_entity_poly.pdbx_strand_id
1 'polypeptide(L)'
;MARKKGAAEAVKAQAIRLCVTDSSSFEAPSDEADKWLRRLARGVRAGDFVVALSDDGQAEDEEIVYCERDGTWRAGRYIGTVVFEGHTLVIEPRFGRPRILEWLSEIQSIVLAKMPGVLERHENFIAALLAVIWGRAFVEAARHGLPALRHETRTAGTMLRGALSVRESIRLRAAGSPKVVSVRRERTLDHAVSNVI
;
A
#
# COMPACT_ATOMS: atom_id res chain seq x y z
N MET A 1 23.63 4.02 -55.91
CA MET A 1 24.13 3.06 -54.90
C MET A 1 24.85 3.84 -53.80
N ALA A 2 24.89 3.25 -52.59
CA ALA A 2 25.58 3.70 -51.38
C ALA A 2 24.89 4.77 -50.50
N ARG A 3 24.02 4.24 -49.62
CA ARG A 3 23.53 4.83 -48.37
C ARG A 3 24.68 5.33 -47.49
N LYS A 4 24.61 6.56 -46.99
CA LYS A 4 25.17 6.91 -45.67
C LYS A 4 24.00 7.09 -44.71
N LYS A 5 23.66 5.97 -44.07
CA LYS A 5 22.81 5.88 -42.89
C LYS A 5 23.58 6.62 -41.79
N GLY A 6 23.11 7.79 -41.39
CA GLY A 6 23.57 8.46 -40.18
C GLY A 6 23.39 7.48 -39.03
N ALA A 7 24.51 7.01 -38.50
CA ALA A 7 24.55 6.11 -37.37
C ALA A 7 23.96 6.85 -36.18
N ALA A 8 22.78 6.39 -35.77
CA ALA A 8 22.27 6.58 -34.43
C ALA A 8 23.26 5.92 -33.48
N GLU A 9 24.20 6.69 -32.96
CA GLU A 9 24.97 6.30 -31.79
C GLU A 9 24.26 6.88 -30.57
N ALA A 10 23.13 6.25 -30.24
CA ALA A 10 22.55 6.38 -28.92
C ALA A 10 23.57 5.76 -27.96
N VAL A 11 24.35 6.62 -27.31
CA VAL A 11 25.12 6.25 -26.11
C VAL A 11 24.12 5.67 -25.13
N LYS A 12 24.05 4.34 -25.05
CA LYS A 12 23.31 3.66 -24.00
C LYS A 12 24.03 4.01 -22.69
N ALA A 13 23.56 5.07 -22.02
CA ALA A 13 23.89 5.29 -20.63
C ALA A 13 23.53 4.00 -19.89
N GLN A 14 24.54 3.34 -19.32
CA GLN A 14 24.35 2.07 -18.66
C GLN A 14 23.50 2.34 -17.41
N ALA A 15 22.39 1.62 -17.26
CA ALA A 15 21.52 1.79 -16.11
C ALA A 15 22.28 1.40 -14.83
N ILE A 16 22.67 2.40 -14.05
CA ILE A 16 23.27 2.24 -12.71
C ILE A 16 22.25 1.55 -11.79
N ARG A 17 22.69 0.47 -11.13
CA ARG A 17 21.95 -0.21 -10.07
C ARG A 17 22.84 -0.30 -8.84
N LEU A 18 22.45 0.39 -7.77
CA LEU A 18 23.14 0.36 -6.48
C LEU A 18 22.31 -0.42 -5.46
N CYS A 19 22.97 -1.30 -4.70
CA CYS A 19 22.41 -1.95 -3.54
C CYS A 19 23.19 -1.50 -2.31
N VAL A 20 22.51 -0.91 -1.34
CA VAL A 20 23.09 -0.38 -0.11
C VAL A 20 22.27 -0.86 1.09
N THR A 21 22.82 -0.71 2.29
CA THR A 21 22.15 -1.10 3.53
C THR A 21 21.58 0.12 4.25
N ASP A 22 20.43 0.00 4.90
CA ASP A 22 19.81 1.12 5.61
C ASP A 22 20.73 1.69 6.71
N SER A 23 20.80 3.02 6.82
CA SER A 23 21.69 3.75 7.73
C SER A 23 23.18 3.39 7.67
N SER A 24 23.65 2.77 6.57
CA SER A 24 25.06 2.47 6.38
C SER A 24 25.74 3.52 5.49
N SER A 25 27.05 3.66 5.67
CA SER A 25 27.88 4.34 4.69
C SER A 25 28.12 3.45 3.46
N PHE A 26 28.38 4.09 2.33
CA PHE A 26 28.78 3.43 1.09
C PHE A 26 29.59 4.40 0.22
N GLU A 27 30.31 3.85 -0.75
CA GLU A 27 31.06 4.65 -1.74
C GLU A 27 30.30 4.64 -3.07
N ALA A 28 30.32 5.78 -3.77
CA ALA A 28 29.78 5.85 -5.13
C ALA A 28 30.73 5.12 -6.08
N PRO A 29 30.25 4.15 -6.89
CA PRO A 29 31.14 3.34 -7.72
C PRO A 29 31.68 4.08 -8.96
N SER A 30 31.16 5.26 -9.27
CA SER A 30 31.63 6.10 -10.37
C SER A 30 31.23 7.58 -10.18
N ASP A 31 31.91 8.48 -10.89
CA ASP A 31 31.56 9.91 -10.92
C ASP A 31 30.14 10.16 -11.46
N GLU A 32 29.69 9.30 -12.38
CA GLU A 32 28.31 9.34 -12.90
C GLU A 32 27.31 8.96 -11.81
N ALA A 33 27.62 7.92 -11.01
CA ALA A 33 26.82 7.51 -9.87
C ALA A 33 26.80 8.60 -8.78
N ASP A 34 27.92 9.26 -8.49
CA ASP A 34 27.97 10.38 -7.53
C ASP A 34 27.07 11.54 -7.98
N LYS A 35 27.19 11.97 -9.24
CA LYS A 35 26.34 13.04 -9.81
C LYS A 35 24.85 12.67 -9.79
N TRP A 36 24.54 11.41 -10.08
CA TRP A 36 23.17 10.90 -9.99
C TRP A 36 22.66 10.88 -8.55
N LEU A 37 23.43 10.37 -7.58
CA LEU A 37 23.07 10.37 -6.16
C LEU A 37 22.82 11.78 -5.64
N ARG A 38 23.61 12.78 -6.05
CA ARG A 38 23.37 14.20 -5.71
C ARG A 38 22.07 14.75 -6.28
N ARG A 39 21.62 14.25 -7.43
CA ARG A 39 20.32 14.63 -8.00
C ARG A 39 19.19 13.91 -7.29
N LEU A 40 19.36 12.61 -7.00
CA LEU A 40 18.41 11.82 -6.22
C LEU A 40 18.14 12.45 -4.85
N ALA A 41 19.20 12.76 -4.10
CA ALA A 41 19.12 13.36 -2.76
C ALA A 41 18.36 14.70 -2.74
N ARG A 42 18.50 15.52 -3.78
CA ARG A 42 17.86 16.85 -3.87
C ARG A 42 16.47 16.83 -4.52
N GLY A 43 16.24 15.88 -5.41
CA GLY A 43 15.08 15.85 -6.29
C GLY A 43 13.96 14.93 -5.82
N VAL A 44 14.27 13.97 -4.93
CA VAL A 44 13.29 13.00 -4.44
C VAL A 44 13.04 13.23 -2.96
N ARG A 45 11.79 13.54 -2.64
CA ARG A 45 11.29 13.59 -1.26
C ARG A 45 10.85 12.20 -0.84
N ALA A 46 11.28 11.75 0.33
CA ALA A 46 10.94 10.42 0.82
C ALA A 46 9.44 10.34 1.12
N GLY A 47 8.84 11.42 1.62
CA GLY A 47 7.42 11.49 1.98
C GLY A 47 6.46 11.07 0.86
N ASP A 48 6.83 11.25 -0.41
CA ASP A 48 5.99 10.89 -1.56
C ASP A 48 5.95 9.35 -1.81
N PHE A 49 6.87 8.59 -1.22
CA PHE A 49 7.08 7.17 -1.50
C PHE A 49 7.07 6.28 -0.25
N VAL A 50 6.91 6.87 0.94
CA VAL A 50 7.00 6.15 2.21
C VAL A 50 5.62 5.79 2.72
N VAL A 51 5.46 4.53 3.12
CA VAL A 51 4.33 4.09 3.92
C VAL A 51 4.76 4.07 5.37
N ALA A 52 4.27 5.02 6.16
CA ALA A 52 4.55 5.09 7.59
C ALA A 52 3.83 3.95 8.33
N LEU A 53 4.55 3.31 9.26
CA LEU A 53 4.00 2.23 10.11
C LEU A 53 3.38 2.74 11.41
N SER A 54 3.62 4.00 11.76
CA SER A 54 3.08 4.69 12.93
C SER A 54 2.41 6.00 12.49
N ASP A 55 1.38 6.42 13.23
CA ASP A 55 0.57 7.62 12.97
C ASP A 55 1.17 8.87 13.63
N ASP A 56 2.48 8.82 13.89
CA ASP A 56 3.22 9.92 14.48
C ASP A 56 3.37 10.94 13.35
N GLY A 57 2.41 11.87 13.26
CA GLY A 57 2.13 12.78 12.13
C GLY A 57 3.24 13.75 11.72
N GLN A 58 4.49 13.44 11.99
CA GLN A 58 5.69 14.08 11.45
C GLN A 58 6.75 12.99 11.25
N ALA A 59 6.59 12.13 10.24
CA ALA A 59 7.78 11.57 9.63
C ALA A 59 8.55 12.76 9.06
N GLU A 60 9.64 13.17 9.72
CA GLU A 60 10.60 14.10 9.11
C GLU A 60 10.90 13.55 7.71
N ASP A 61 10.83 14.41 6.69
CA ASP A 61 11.17 14.06 5.30
C ASP A 61 12.70 13.92 5.23
N GLU A 62 13.21 12.88 5.90
CA GLU A 62 14.61 12.52 5.93
C GLU A 62 15.06 12.17 4.51
N GLU A 63 16.29 12.54 4.17
CA GLU A 63 16.84 12.27 2.85
C GLU A 63 17.03 10.76 2.63
N ILE A 64 16.62 10.25 1.46
CA ILE A 64 16.76 8.83 1.10
C ILE A 64 18.24 8.41 1.09
N VAL A 65 19.09 9.30 0.60
CA VAL A 65 20.55 9.22 0.66
C VAL A 65 21.11 10.63 0.84
N TYR A 66 22.21 10.73 1.55
CA TYR A 66 22.91 12.00 1.77
C TYR A 66 24.42 11.81 1.72
N CYS A 67 25.14 12.88 1.38
CA CYS A 67 26.60 12.89 1.33
C CYS A 67 27.10 13.67 2.55
N GLU A 68 27.89 13.02 3.40
CA GLU A 68 28.54 13.66 4.54
C GLU A 68 29.63 14.65 4.07
N ARG A 69 30.08 15.50 5.01
CA ARG A 69 31.06 16.57 4.70
C ARG A 69 32.43 16.02 4.26
N ASP A 70 32.74 14.79 4.64
CA ASP A 70 33.95 14.06 4.26
C ASP A 70 33.86 13.44 2.86
N GLY A 71 32.69 13.52 2.20
CA GLY A 71 32.43 12.93 0.89
C GLY A 71 31.83 11.52 0.95
N THR A 72 31.65 10.94 2.14
CA THR A 72 31.08 9.61 2.32
C THR A 72 29.56 9.64 2.07
N TRP A 73 29.04 8.72 1.26
CA TRP A 73 27.60 8.58 1.08
C TRP A 73 26.98 7.75 2.18
N ARG A 74 25.74 8.08 2.55
CA ARG A 74 24.96 7.34 3.54
C ARG A 74 23.54 7.14 3.06
N ALA A 75 23.02 5.95 3.34
CA ALA A 75 21.60 5.66 3.15
C ALA A 75 20.81 6.14 4.36
N GLY A 76 19.61 6.68 4.12
CA GLY A 76 18.65 7.03 5.16
C GLY A 76 18.04 5.81 5.86
N ARG A 77 16.97 6.04 6.62
CA ARG A 77 16.27 5.01 7.41
C ARG A 77 15.11 4.35 6.65
N TYR A 78 15.30 4.16 5.35
CA TYR A 78 14.28 3.59 4.45
C TYR A 78 14.71 2.22 3.95
N ILE A 79 13.72 1.37 3.66
CA ILE A 79 13.92 0.05 3.05
C ILE A 79 13.05 -0.02 1.81
N GLY A 80 13.62 -0.39 0.67
CA GLY A 80 12.86 -0.48 -0.57
C GLY A 80 13.68 -0.27 -1.81
N THR A 81 13.01 0.10 -2.89
CA THR A 81 13.63 0.36 -4.18
C THR A 81 13.10 1.68 -4.74
N VAL A 82 14.02 2.54 -5.16
CA VAL A 82 13.73 3.81 -5.82
C VAL A 82 14.28 3.75 -7.24
N VAL A 83 13.45 4.11 -8.21
CA VAL A 83 13.86 4.24 -9.61
C VAL A 83 13.79 5.71 -9.97
N PHE A 84 14.92 6.28 -10.39
CA PHE A 84 15.05 7.70 -10.71
C PHE A 84 15.98 7.88 -11.91
N GLU A 85 15.51 8.62 -12.93
CA GLU A 85 16.25 8.88 -14.18
C GLU A 85 16.75 7.60 -14.90
N GLY A 86 16.02 6.49 -14.79
CA GLY A 86 16.42 5.21 -15.41
C GLY A 86 17.47 4.43 -14.62
N HIS A 87 17.85 4.90 -13.44
CA HIS A 87 18.75 4.23 -12.50
C HIS A 87 17.98 3.71 -11.28
N THR A 88 18.54 2.71 -10.59
CA THR A 88 17.87 2.04 -9.47
C THR A 88 18.75 2.09 -8.21
N LEU A 89 18.17 2.55 -7.10
CA LEU A 89 18.72 2.38 -5.75
C LEU A 89 17.88 1.35 -5.00
N VAL A 90 18.51 0.32 -4.46
CA VAL A 90 17.91 -0.67 -3.56
C VAL A 90 18.51 -0.46 -2.18
N ILE A 91 17.68 -0.17 -1.18
CA ILE A 91 18.10 -0.09 0.22
C ILE A 91 17.59 -1.34 0.94
N GLU A 92 18.53 -2.17 1.39
CA GLU A 92 18.27 -3.42 2.08
C GLU A 92 18.33 -3.24 3.60
N PRO A 93 17.53 -4.02 4.36
CA PRO A 93 17.56 -3.93 5.81
C PRO A 93 18.81 -4.56 6.41
N ARG A 94 19.49 -3.83 7.30
CA ARG A 94 20.72 -4.24 7.98
C ARG A 94 20.56 -5.46 8.89
N PHE A 95 19.35 -5.66 9.41
CA PHE A 95 19.01 -6.76 10.31
C PHE A 95 18.46 -7.99 9.56
N GLY A 96 18.36 -7.90 8.23
CA GLY A 96 17.75 -8.91 7.39
C GLY A 96 16.21 -8.83 7.39
N ARG A 97 15.62 -9.12 6.22
CA ARG A 97 14.17 -9.10 5.99
C ARG A 97 13.36 -10.01 6.95
N PRO A 98 13.80 -11.23 7.30
CA PRO A 98 13.05 -12.11 8.19
C PRO A 98 12.84 -11.51 9.59
N ARG A 99 13.88 -10.88 10.15
CA ARG A 99 13.82 -10.26 11.47
C ARG A 99 12.90 -9.03 11.50
N ILE A 100 12.83 -8.28 10.39
CA ILE A 100 11.86 -7.19 10.26
C ILE A 100 10.43 -7.72 10.25
N LEU A 101 10.15 -8.78 9.50
CA LEU A 101 8.81 -9.39 9.52
C LEU A 101 8.43 -9.92 10.91
N GLU A 102 9.39 -10.51 11.63
CA GLU A 102 9.20 -10.95 13.02
C GLU A 102 8.81 -9.77 13.92
N TRP A 103 9.61 -8.71 13.93
CA TRP A 103 9.31 -7.49 14.71
C TRP A 103 7.98 -6.84 14.32
N LEU A 104 7.66 -6.76 13.02
CA LEU A 104 6.38 -6.22 12.56
C LEU A 104 5.20 -7.07 13.03
N SER A 105 5.34 -8.39 13.01
CA SER A 105 4.31 -9.32 13.49
C SER A 105 4.09 -9.18 15.00
N GLU A 106 5.17 -9.03 15.76
CA GLU A 106 5.12 -8.82 17.21
C GLU A 106 4.47 -7.49 17.59
N ILE A 107 4.88 -6.38 16.95
CA ILE A 107 4.37 -5.03 17.24
C ILE A 107 2.90 -4.92 16.87
N GLN A 108 2.47 -5.52 15.76
CA GLN A 108 1.10 -5.37 15.26
C GLN A 108 0.15 -6.47 15.73
N SER A 109 0.61 -7.46 16.49
CA SER A 109 -0.18 -8.65 16.88
C SER A 109 -0.81 -9.39 15.69
N ILE A 110 -0.24 -9.23 14.49
CA ILE A 110 -0.70 -9.90 13.27
C ILE A 110 0.15 -11.16 13.11
N VAL A 111 -0.48 -12.33 13.25
CA VAL A 111 0.18 -13.61 13.00
C VAL A 111 0.23 -13.85 11.50
N LEU A 112 1.37 -13.57 10.87
CA LEU A 112 1.63 -14.03 9.51
C LEU A 112 1.73 -15.56 9.52
N ALA A 113 0.71 -16.24 9.00
CA ALA A 113 0.72 -17.69 8.91
C ALA A 113 1.93 -18.14 8.08
N LYS A 114 2.75 -19.05 8.63
CA LYS A 114 3.84 -19.69 7.89
C LYS A 114 3.24 -20.49 6.74
N MET A 115 3.35 -19.97 5.52
CA MET A 115 2.98 -20.73 4.33
C MET A 115 4.03 -21.83 4.10
N PRO A 116 3.63 -23.09 3.87
CA PRO A 116 4.56 -24.17 3.56
C PRO A 116 5.12 -23.96 2.15
N GLY A 117 6.31 -23.39 2.08
CA GLY A 117 7.08 -23.19 0.86
C GLY A 117 8.40 -22.52 1.20
N VAL A 118 9.50 -23.00 0.61
CA VAL A 118 10.80 -22.32 0.74
C VAL A 118 10.61 -20.91 0.17
N LEU A 119 10.68 -19.90 1.03
CA LEU A 119 10.55 -18.50 0.67
C LEU A 119 11.66 -18.14 -0.32
N GLU A 120 11.37 -18.19 -1.61
CA GLU A 120 12.19 -17.52 -2.61
C GLU A 120 12.11 -16.01 -2.36
N ARG A 121 13.15 -15.58 -1.64
CA ARG A 121 13.70 -14.28 -1.23
C ARG A 121 13.11 -12.93 -1.69
N HIS A 122 12.20 -12.84 -2.64
CA HIS A 122 11.85 -11.56 -3.26
C HIS A 122 10.36 -11.21 -3.30
N GLU A 123 9.45 -12.15 -3.53
CA GLU A 123 8.05 -11.78 -3.87
C GLU A 123 7.12 -11.66 -2.66
N ASN A 124 7.31 -12.49 -1.63
CA ASN A 124 6.38 -12.56 -0.51
C ASN A 124 6.63 -11.55 0.62
N PHE A 125 7.79 -10.89 0.66
CA PHE A 125 8.09 -9.90 1.71
C PHE A 125 7.23 -8.64 1.58
N ILE A 126 7.13 -8.11 0.35
CA ILE A 126 6.29 -6.93 0.09
C ILE A 126 4.81 -7.27 0.27
N ALA A 127 4.37 -8.45 -0.17
CA ALA A 127 3.00 -8.91 0.06
C ALA A 127 2.67 -9.06 1.55
N ALA A 128 3.57 -9.64 2.35
CA ALA A 128 3.41 -9.76 3.79
C ALA A 128 3.41 -8.39 4.49
N LEU A 129 4.31 -7.48 4.08
CA LEU A 129 4.36 -6.11 4.60
C LEU A 129 3.08 -5.35 4.26
N LEU A 130 2.58 -5.46 3.03
CA LEU A 130 1.31 -4.87 2.61
C LEU A 130 0.13 -5.44 3.38
N ALA A 131 0.09 -6.75 3.63
CA ALA A 131 -0.95 -7.37 4.43
C ALA A 131 -0.97 -6.84 5.87
N VAL A 132 0.20 -6.66 6.48
CA VAL A 132 0.37 -6.08 7.81
C VAL A 132 -0.13 -4.63 7.85
N ILE A 133 0.33 -3.79 6.90
CA ILE A 133 -0.10 -2.39 6.78
C ILE A 133 -1.62 -2.29 6.57
N TRP A 134 -2.15 -3.10 5.66
CA TRP A 134 -3.57 -3.11 5.35
C TRP A 134 -4.41 -3.57 6.55
N GLY A 135 -3.97 -4.61 7.26
CA GLY A 135 -4.61 -5.07 8.48
C GLY A 135 -4.67 -3.99 9.56
N ARG A 136 -3.57 -3.25 9.77
CA ARG A 136 -3.55 -2.10 10.70
C ARG A 136 -4.54 -1.02 10.28
N ALA A 137 -4.48 -0.57 9.03
CA ALA A 137 -5.37 0.47 8.51
C ALA A 137 -6.84 0.05 8.61
N PHE A 138 -7.13 -1.23 8.38
CA PHE A 138 -8.47 -1.79 8.54
C PHE A 138 -8.94 -1.76 10.00
N VAL A 139 -8.12 -2.21 10.95
CA VAL A 139 -8.45 -2.17 12.38
C VAL A 139 -8.69 -0.73 12.85
N GLU A 140 -7.85 0.20 12.40
CA GLU A 140 -7.99 1.62 12.70
C GLU A 140 -9.30 2.20 12.15
N ALA A 141 -9.61 1.93 10.88
CA ALA A 141 -10.88 2.33 10.26
C ALA A 141 -12.10 1.69 10.95
N ALA A 142 -11.96 0.44 11.41
CA ALA A 142 -13.00 -0.31 12.11
C ALA A 142 -13.13 0.06 13.61
N ARG A 143 -12.31 0.97 14.15
CA ARG A 143 -12.34 1.38 15.56
C ARG A 143 -13.72 1.88 16.01
N HIS A 144 -14.49 2.49 15.10
CA HIS A 144 -15.84 2.98 15.34
C HIS A 144 -16.95 2.06 14.81
N GLY A 145 -16.58 0.82 14.49
CA GLY A 145 -17.43 -0.19 13.87
C GLY A 145 -17.17 -0.30 12.36
N LEU A 146 -17.45 -1.49 11.82
CA LEU A 146 -17.29 -1.76 10.39
C LEU A 146 -18.10 -0.77 9.53
N PRO A 147 -17.58 -0.41 8.33
CA PRO A 147 -18.35 0.37 7.37
C PRO A 147 -19.63 -0.39 7.08
N ALA A 148 -20.76 0.20 7.44
CA ALA A 148 -22.07 -0.42 7.30
C ALA A 148 -22.95 0.54 6.54
N LEU A 149 -23.34 0.15 5.32
CA LEU A 149 -24.25 0.93 4.52
C LEU A 149 -25.69 0.69 4.99
N ARG A 150 -26.49 1.76 4.98
CA ARG A 150 -27.92 1.66 5.22
C ARG A 150 -28.62 1.31 3.92
N HIS A 151 -29.21 0.13 3.85
CA HIS A 151 -30.04 -0.27 2.72
C HIS A 151 -31.52 -0.27 3.12
N GLU A 152 -32.37 0.07 2.17
CA GLU A 152 -33.82 0.04 2.35
C GLU A 152 -34.35 -1.35 2.00
N THR A 153 -34.75 -2.11 3.02
CA THR A 153 -35.34 -3.43 2.85
C THR A 153 -36.85 -3.31 2.83
N ARG A 154 -37.48 -3.86 1.78
CA ARG A 154 -38.94 -3.97 1.66
C ARG A 154 -39.36 -5.40 1.97
N THR A 155 -40.40 -5.56 2.78
CA THR A 155 -40.87 -6.87 3.19
C THR A 155 -42.39 -6.92 3.13
N ALA A 156 -42.93 -7.96 2.48
CA ALA A 156 -44.36 -8.23 2.44
C ALA A 156 -44.73 -9.27 3.49
N GLY A 157 -45.56 -8.91 4.46
CA GLY A 157 -45.93 -9.77 5.57
C GLY A 157 -47.30 -9.44 6.15
N THR A 158 -47.76 -10.24 7.09
CA THR A 158 -49.00 -9.97 7.84
C THR A 158 -48.79 -8.99 9.00
N MET A 159 -47.53 -8.71 9.36
CA MET A 159 -47.13 -7.77 10.39
C MET A 159 -46.33 -6.61 9.79
N LEU A 160 -46.56 -5.41 10.32
CA LEU A 160 -45.81 -4.22 9.94
C LEU A 160 -44.46 -4.20 10.66
N ARG A 161 -43.36 -4.10 9.91
CA ARG A 161 -42.01 -3.82 10.46
C ARG A 161 -41.42 -2.60 9.76
N GLY A 162 -41.46 -1.45 10.43
CA GLY A 162 -41.02 -0.16 9.87
C GLY A 162 -42.19 0.67 9.31
N ALA A 163 -41.93 1.47 8.29
CA ALA A 163 -42.93 2.34 7.66
C ALA A 163 -43.80 1.57 6.67
N LEU A 164 -45.10 1.87 6.61
CA LEU A 164 -46.01 1.23 5.66
C LEU A 164 -45.85 1.81 4.25
N SER A 165 -45.60 0.96 3.25
CA SER A 165 -45.73 1.32 1.83
C SER A 165 -47.20 1.21 1.44
N VAL A 166 -47.93 2.32 1.54
CA VAL A 166 -49.38 2.37 1.28
C VAL A 166 -49.71 1.93 -0.14
N ARG A 167 -48.98 2.45 -1.13
CA ARG A 167 -49.21 2.15 -2.55
C ARG A 167 -49.05 0.66 -2.87
N GLU A 168 -47.99 0.02 -2.38
CA GLU A 168 -47.75 -1.40 -2.67
C GLU A 168 -48.67 -2.31 -1.85
N SER A 169 -49.02 -1.91 -0.63
CA SER A 169 -49.99 -2.65 0.19
C SER A 169 -51.40 -2.63 -0.42
N ILE A 170 -51.83 -1.51 -0.99
CA ILE A 170 -53.10 -1.43 -1.72
C ILE A 170 -53.09 -2.38 -2.93
N ARG A 171 -51.98 -2.47 -3.68
CA ARG A 171 -51.85 -3.41 -4.80
C ARG A 171 -51.96 -4.87 -4.34
N LEU A 172 -51.30 -5.24 -3.24
CA LEU A 172 -51.43 -6.58 -2.67
C LEU A 172 -52.86 -6.90 -2.22
N ARG A 173 -53.55 -5.92 -1.63
CA ARG A 173 -54.97 -6.06 -1.25
C ARG A 173 -55.89 -6.21 -2.44
N ALA A 174 -55.68 -5.43 -3.50
CA ALA A 174 -56.42 -5.56 -4.76
C ALA A 174 -56.21 -6.94 -5.41
N ALA A 175 -55.03 -7.54 -5.22
CA ALA A 175 -54.73 -8.91 -5.66
C ALA A 175 -55.21 -10.01 -4.69
N GLY A 176 -56.00 -9.66 -3.66
CA GLY A 176 -56.55 -10.61 -2.68
C GLY A 176 -55.57 -11.12 -1.62
N SER A 177 -54.35 -10.56 -1.55
CA SER A 177 -53.37 -10.96 -0.55
C SER A 177 -53.64 -10.29 0.80
N PRO A 178 -53.57 -11.02 1.93
CA PRO A 178 -53.69 -10.43 3.26
C PRO A 178 -52.43 -9.69 3.73
N LYS A 179 -51.37 -9.66 2.91
CA LYS A 179 -50.07 -9.09 3.24
C LYS A 179 -50.05 -7.57 3.04
N VAL A 180 -49.25 -6.88 3.86
CA VAL A 180 -48.88 -5.48 3.73
C VAL A 180 -47.38 -5.37 3.47
N VAL A 181 -46.97 -4.35 2.72
CA VAL A 181 -45.56 -4.06 2.45
C VAL A 181 -45.07 -3.02 3.43
N SER A 182 -44.05 -3.37 4.21
CA SER A 182 -43.34 -2.42 5.06
C SER A 182 -41.93 -2.16 4.54
N VAL A 183 -41.44 -0.95 4.80
CA VAL A 183 -40.16 -0.42 4.39
C VAL A 183 -39.37 -0.08 5.64
N ARG A 184 -38.15 -0.63 5.74
CA ARG A 184 -37.24 -0.37 6.87
C ARG A 184 -35.85 -0.06 6.35
N ARG A 185 -35.13 0.81 7.05
CA ARG A 185 -33.72 1.07 6.79
C ARG A 185 -32.90 0.23 7.74
N GLU A 186 -32.14 -0.71 7.20
CA GLU A 186 -31.28 -1.61 7.97
C GLU A 186 -29.82 -1.29 7.69
N ARG A 187 -28.99 -1.33 8.75
CA ARG A 187 -27.53 -1.33 8.58
C ARG A 187 -27.16 -2.74 8.13
N THR A 188 -26.60 -2.86 6.93
CA THR A 188 -26.05 -4.11 6.44
C THR A 188 -24.54 -3.98 6.30
N LEU A 189 -23.85 -5.08 6.61
CA LEU A 189 -22.44 -5.26 6.29
C LEU A 189 -22.28 -5.92 4.91
N ASP A 190 -23.32 -6.56 4.38
CA ASP A 190 -23.32 -7.14 3.05
C ASP A 190 -23.48 -6.04 2.00
N HIS A 191 -22.34 -5.52 1.56
CA HIS A 191 -22.23 -4.60 0.45
C HIS A 191 -20.89 -4.77 -0.24
N ALA A 192 -20.81 -4.33 -1.49
CA ALA A 192 -19.61 -4.50 -2.33
C ALA A 192 -18.31 -4.10 -1.63
N VAL A 193 -18.31 -3.01 -0.85
CA VAL A 193 -17.12 -2.57 -0.11
C VAL A 193 -16.68 -3.57 0.95
N SER A 194 -17.59 -4.20 1.70
CA SER A 194 -17.24 -5.20 2.72
C SER A 194 -16.90 -6.56 2.12
N ASN A 195 -17.40 -6.87 0.92
CA ASN A 195 -17.12 -8.16 0.27
C ASN A 195 -15.74 -8.20 -0.42
N VAL A 196 -15.12 -7.03 -0.63
CA VAL A 196 -13.78 -6.88 -1.25
C VAL A 196 -12.68 -6.76 -0.19
N ILE A 197 -13.06 -6.43 1.05
CA ILE A 197 -12.21 -6.43 2.24
C ILE A 197 -12.14 -7.87 2.77
#